data_AF-A0A523B1H2-F1
#
_entry.id   AF-A0A523B1H2-F1
#
_cell.length_a   1.000
_cell.length_b   1.000
_cell.length_c   1.000
_cell.angle_alpha   90.00
_cell.angle_beta   90.00
_cell.angle_gamma   90.00
#
_symmetry.space_group_name_H-M   'P 1'
#
loop_
_entity.id
_entity.type
_entity.pdbx_description
1 polymer ?
#
loop_
_entity_poly.entity_id
_entity_poly.type
_entity_poly.pdbx_seq_one_letter_code
_entity_poly.pdbx_strand_id
1 'polypeptide(L)'
;TLTLAGRVERVEGISHCVGLPPHVASRQAHAAKLRLLREGYGARIRTEVSEGLGPGSGIVLWALTSEGGILGSSSLGKPGKPAERVGKEAAEQLLEELRTGHAVDRYLTDQLIPYLALARGRSEIWSTRLTLHALTNVELVEEMVGVDFLVEGELDRPAKLRVEGFRKVN
;
A
#
# COMPACT_ATOMS: atom_id res chain seq x y z
N THR A 1 -12.33 1.20 13.05
CA THR A 1 -12.70 1.88 11.80
C THR A 1 -11.51 2.62 11.25
N LEU A 2 -11.25 2.51 9.94
CA LEU A 2 -10.15 3.19 9.25
C LEU A 2 -10.63 3.63 7.85
N THR A 3 -11.19 4.84 7.74
CA THR A 3 -11.96 5.27 6.56
C THR A 3 -11.42 6.50 5.85
N LEU A 4 -10.87 7.46 6.59
CA LEU A 4 -10.26 8.66 6.04
C LEU A 4 -8.76 8.63 6.30
N ALA A 5 -7.96 9.06 5.34
CA ALA A 5 -6.53 9.28 5.56
C ALA A 5 -6.30 10.57 6.38
N GLY A 6 -7.10 11.61 6.16
CA GLY A 6 -6.82 12.93 6.69
C GLY A 6 -5.60 13.56 6.01
N ARG A 7 -4.77 14.30 6.77
CA ARG A 7 -3.59 14.97 6.22
C ARG A 7 -2.40 14.01 6.17
N VAL A 8 -1.60 14.09 5.11
CA VAL A 8 -0.30 13.41 5.05
C VAL A 8 0.68 14.14 5.97
N GLU A 9 1.15 13.46 7.01
CA GLU A 9 2.09 14.02 7.97
C GLU A 9 3.54 13.87 7.50
N ARG A 10 3.86 12.69 6.95
CA ARG A 10 5.20 12.32 6.49
C ARG A 10 5.12 11.32 5.34
N VAL A 11 6.04 11.44 4.39
CA VAL A 11 6.30 10.40 3.39
C VAL A 11 7.71 9.86 3.57
N GLU A 12 7.83 8.54 3.62
CA GLU A 12 9.09 7.85 3.85
C GLU A 12 9.27 6.69 2.88
N GLY A 13 10.48 6.13 2.84
CA GLY A 13 10.77 5.02 1.96
C GLY A 13 12.12 4.38 2.18
N ILE A 14 12.28 3.21 1.60
CA ILE A 14 13.56 2.50 1.47
C ILE A 14 13.74 2.14 0.00
N SER A 15 14.85 2.60 -0.58
CA SER A 15 15.30 2.18 -1.90
C SER A 15 16.49 1.26 -1.71
N HIS A 16 16.43 0.05 -2.26
CA HIS A 16 17.48 -0.94 -2.05
C HIS A 16 18.00 -1.50 -3.37
N CYS A 17 19.26 -1.95 -3.34
CA CYS A 17 19.80 -2.83 -4.38
C CYS A 17 20.73 -3.90 -3.78
N VAL A 18 20.72 -5.07 -4.40
CA VAL A 18 21.51 -6.24 -4.05
C VAL A 18 22.40 -6.59 -5.23
N GLY A 19 23.71 -6.77 -5.04
CA GLY A 19 24.64 -7.18 -6.10
C GLY A 19 24.67 -6.23 -7.31
N LEU A 20 24.42 -4.93 -7.08
CA LEU A 20 24.37 -3.88 -8.10
C LEU A 20 25.11 -2.63 -7.61
N PRO A 21 25.60 -1.77 -8.52
CA PRO A 21 26.23 -0.52 -8.14
C PRO A 21 25.35 0.35 -7.22
N PRO A 22 25.89 0.95 -6.15
CA PRO A 22 25.13 1.77 -5.19
C PRO A 22 24.29 2.88 -5.82
N HIS A 23 24.72 3.38 -6.98
CA HIS A 23 24.00 4.44 -7.69
C HIS A 23 22.59 4.00 -8.12
N VAL A 24 22.31 2.70 -8.25
CA VAL A 24 20.97 2.18 -8.60
C VAL A 24 19.94 2.59 -7.55
N ALA A 25 20.20 2.28 -6.27
CA ALA A 25 19.33 2.69 -5.16
C ALA A 25 19.22 4.21 -5.05
N SER A 26 20.32 4.95 -5.28
CA SER A 26 20.30 6.42 -5.23
C SER A 26 19.43 7.05 -6.33
N ARG A 27 19.48 6.50 -7.56
CA ARG A 27 18.72 6.99 -8.72
C ARG A 27 17.22 6.72 -8.57
N GLN A 28 16.86 5.55 -8.04
CA GLN A 28 15.49 5.21 -7.63
C GLN A 28 14.95 6.22 -6.61
N ALA A 29 15.67 6.39 -5.49
CA ALA A 29 15.27 7.31 -4.42
C ALA A 29 15.16 8.76 -4.91
N HIS A 30 16.09 9.21 -5.75
CA HIS A 30 16.08 10.57 -6.30
C HIS A 30 14.87 10.80 -7.21
N ALA A 31 14.58 9.88 -8.13
CA ALA A 31 13.44 10.00 -9.03
C ALA A 31 12.10 10.00 -8.27
N ALA A 32 11.97 9.14 -7.24
CA ALA A 32 10.80 9.11 -6.38
C ALA A 32 10.61 10.44 -5.61
N LYS A 33 11.68 10.97 -5.00
CA LYS A 33 11.65 12.28 -4.30
C LYS A 33 11.21 13.41 -5.22
N LEU A 34 11.79 13.49 -6.41
CA LEU A 34 11.42 14.54 -7.39
C LEU A 34 9.96 14.43 -7.82
N ARG A 35 9.46 13.20 -8.05
CA ARG A 35 8.07 12.98 -8.45
C ARG A 35 7.09 13.38 -7.36
N LEU A 36 7.36 13.02 -6.10
CA LEU A 36 6.51 13.36 -4.95
C LEU A 36 6.55 14.87 -4.65
N LEU A 37 7.73 15.48 -4.71
CA LEU A 37 7.90 16.91 -4.42
C LEU A 37 7.09 17.80 -5.38
N ARG A 38 6.98 17.40 -6.66
CA ARG A 38 6.16 18.09 -7.66
C ARG A 38 4.66 18.14 -7.32
N GLU A 39 4.19 17.27 -6.42
CA GLU A 39 2.80 17.24 -5.95
C GLU A 39 2.67 17.79 -4.52
N GLY A 40 3.73 18.41 -4.00
CA GLY A 40 3.73 19.00 -2.66
C GLY A 40 4.13 18.04 -1.54
N TYR A 41 4.58 16.82 -1.84
CA TYR A 41 5.00 15.85 -0.83
C TYR A 41 6.53 15.74 -0.72
N GLY A 42 7.08 16.25 0.38
CA GLY A 42 8.48 16.01 0.74
C GLY A 42 8.67 14.58 1.29
N ALA A 43 9.67 13.85 0.79
CA ALA A 43 9.89 12.44 1.14
C ALA A 43 11.29 12.14 1.70
N ARG A 44 11.34 11.37 2.80
CA ARG A 44 12.58 10.84 3.39
C ARG A 44 12.79 9.39 2.96
N ILE A 45 13.60 9.20 1.91
CA ILE A 45 13.92 7.87 1.38
C ILE A 45 15.36 7.52 1.74
N ARG A 46 15.53 6.42 2.49
CA ARG A 46 16.82 5.81 2.81
C ARG A 46 17.28 4.91 1.67
N THR A 47 18.59 4.79 1.49
CA THR A 47 19.19 3.87 0.50
C THR A 47 19.90 2.73 1.20
N GLU A 48 19.64 1.50 0.78
CA GLU A 48 20.27 0.29 1.31
C GLU A 48 20.98 -0.45 0.18
N VAL A 49 22.21 -0.88 0.42
CA VAL A 49 23.02 -1.62 -0.55
C VAL A 49 23.57 -2.86 0.14
N SER A 50 23.38 -4.02 -0.48
CA SER A 50 23.89 -5.28 0.04
C SER A 50 24.40 -6.19 -1.07
N GLU A 51 25.11 -7.24 -0.66
CA GLU A 51 25.50 -8.35 -1.53
C GLU A 51 24.55 -9.54 -1.29
N GLY A 52 24.37 -10.40 -2.30
CA GLY A 52 23.44 -11.52 -2.20
C GLY A 52 23.55 -12.52 -3.35
N LEU A 53 22.67 -13.53 -3.34
CA LEU A 53 22.70 -14.65 -4.29
C LEU A 53 22.45 -14.25 -5.76
N GLY A 54 21.91 -13.05 -6.00
CA GLY A 54 21.70 -12.52 -7.34
C GLY A 54 21.40 -11.02 -7.36
N PRO A 55 21.59 -10.36 -8.52
CA PRO A 55 21.35 -8.93 -8.65
C PRO A 55 19.86 -8.59 -8.58
N GLY A 56 19.52 -7.56 -7.81
CA GLY A 56 18.14 -7.11 -7.64
C GLY A 56 18.05 -5.66 -7.16
N SER A 57 16.92 -5.00 -7.38
CA SER A 57 16.66 -3.68 -6.80
C SER A 57 15.17 -3.42 -6.67
N GLY A 58 14.82 -2.49 -5.79
CA GLY A 58 13.44 -2.08 -5.60
C GLY A 58 13.33 -0.90 -4.67
N ILE A 59 12.13 -0.35 -4.60
CA ILE A 59 11.81 0.75 -3.71
C ILE A 59 10.43 0.51 -3.10
N VAL A 60 10.31 0.79 -1.81
CA VAL A 60 9.05 0.85 -1.08
C VAL A 60 8.90 2.24 -0.50
N LEU A 61 7.69 2.80 -0.61
CA LEU A 61 7.32 4.11 -0.10
C LEU A 61 6.08 3.95 0.77
N TRP A 62 5.94 4.80 1.79
CA TRP A 62 4.72 4.88 2.58
C TRP A 62 4.46 6.30 3.08
N ALA A 63 3.18 6.63 3.21
CA ALA A 63 2.71 7.87 3.78
C ALA A 63 2.05 7.61 5.14
N LEU A 64 2.49 8.34 6.15
CA LEU A 64 1.86 8.39 7.47
C LEU A 64 0.81 9.50 7.47
N THR A 65 -0.40 9.18 7.92
CA THR A 65 -1.56 10.06 7.82
C THR A 65 -2.13 10.39 9.20
N SER A 66 -2.76 11.55 9.34
CA SER A 66 -3.22 12.07 10.64
C SER A 66 -4.31 11.24 11.31
N GLU A 67 -5.04 10.43 10.54
CA GLU A 67 -6.07 9.52 11.05
C GLU A 67 -5.53 8.11 11.36
N GLY A 68 -4.20 7.94 11.36
CA GLY A 68 -3.52 6.69 11.70
C GLY A 68 -3.42 5.68 10.55
N GLY A 69 -3.92 6.02 9.36
CA GLY A 69 -3.74 5.22 8.15
C GLY A 69 -2.29 5.28 7.65
N ILE A 70 -1.82 4.17 7.08
CA ILE A 70 -0.55 4.10 6.35
C ILE A 70 -0.86 3.66 4.94
N LEU A 71 -0.54 4.50 3.96
CA LEU A 71 -0.72 4.19 2.53
C LEU A 71 0.63 3.83 1.93
N GLY A 72 0.74 2.63 1.37
CA GLY A 72 1.99 2.10 0.82
C GLY A 72 2.01 2.04 -0.71
N SER A 73 3.22 2.03 -1.27
CA SER A 73 3.46 1.63 -2.65
C SER A 73 4.85 1.01 -2.82
N SER A 74 5.07 0.29 -3.92
CA SER A 74 6.40 -0.22 -4.24
C SER A 74 6.62 -0.38 -5.74
N SER A 75 7.88 -0.51 -6.15
CA SER A 75 8.23 -0.91 -7.51
C SER A 75 9.54 -1.69 -7.51
N LEU A 76 9.58 -2.74 -8.32
CA LEU A 76 10.77 -3.58 -8.49
C LEU A 76 11.53 -3.20 -9.77
N GLY A 77 12.86 -3.31 -9.68
CA GLY A 77 13.75 -3.31 -10.82
C GLY A 77 13.63 -4.62 -11.61
N LYS A 78 13.98 -4.55 -12.89
CA LYS A 78 14.12 -5.72 -13.77
C LYS A 78 15.15 -5.41 -14.86
N PRO A 79 15.76 -6.42 -15.51
CA PRO A 79 16.69 -6.19 -16.61
C PRO A 79 16.12 -5.23 -17.66
N GLY A 80 16.92 -4.24 -18.06
CA GLY A 80 16.53 -3.20 -19.03
C GLY A 80 15.62 -2.09 -18.51
N LYS A 81 15.10 -2.16 -17.28
CA LYS A 81 14.29 -1.08 -16.68
C LYS A 81 15.20 -0.06 -15.97
N PRO A 82 15.17 1.24 -16.36
CA PRO A 82 15.96 2.26 -15.68
C PRO A 82 15.58 2.43 -14.21
N ALA A 83 16.59 2.69 -13.36
CA ALA A 83 16.42 2.92 -11.92
C ALA A 83 15.45 4.09 -11.62
N GLU A 84 15.51 5.16 -12.41
CA GLU A 84 14.61 6.31 -12.27
C GLU A 84 13.15 5.94 -12.55
N ARG A 85 12.93 5.03 -13.52
CA ARG A 85 11.59 4.55 -13.85
C ARG A 85 11.01 3.75 -12.68
N VAL A 86 11.82 2.92 -12.01
CA VAL A 86 11.41 2.21 -10.79
C VAL A 86 11.00 3.20 -9.69
N GLY A 87 11.82 4.22 -9.42
CA GLY A 87 11.51 5.26 -8.45
C GLY A 87 10.24 6.05 -8.79
N LYS A 88 10.09 6.45 -10.06
CA LYS A 88 8.94 7.20 -10.56
C LYS A 88 7.64 6.41 -10.44
N GLU A 89 7.64 5.14 -10.84
CA GLU A 89 6.46 4.28 -10.76
C GLU A 89 5.99 4.07 -9.32
N ALA A 90 6.90 3.85 -8.37
CA ALA A 90 6.52 3.75 -6.96
C ALA A 90 5.90 5.06 -6.44
N ALA A 91 6.49 6.21 -6.78
CA ALA A 91 5.94 7.50 -6.41
C ALA A 91 4.57 7.76 -7.05
N GLU A 92 4.38 7.41 -8.33
CA GLU A 92 3.11 7.53 -9.03
C GLU A 92 2.01 6.69 -8.40
N GLN A 93 2.32 5.44 -8.06
CA GLN A 93 1.38 4.58 -7.34
C GLN A 93 1.02 5.17 -5.98
N LEU A 94 1.98 5.63 -5.18
CA LEU A 94 1.68 6.26 -3.88
C LEU A 94 0.76 7.48 -4.05
N LEU A 95 0.99 8.29 -5.08
CA LEU A 95 0.14 9.45 -5.37
C LEU A 95 -1.28 9.06 -5.79
N GLU A 96 -1.44 7.94 -6.52
CA GLU A 96 -2.77 7.38 -6.81
C GLU A 96 -3.50 7.04 -5.52
N GLU A 97 -2.84 6.38 -4.56
CA GLU A 97 -3.42 6.05 -3.25
C GLU A 97 -3.81 7.34 -2.49
N LEU A 98 -2.87 8.29 -2.36
CA LEU A 98 -3.04 9.52 -1.59
C LEU A 98 -4.18 10.41 -2.11
N ARG A 99 -4.38 10.48 -3.44
CA ARG A 99 -5.38 11.35 -4.07
C ARG A 99 -6.82 10.96 -3.73
N THR A 100 -7.04 9.72 -3.31
CA THR A 100 -8.38 9.25 -2.95
C THR A 100 -8.86 9.81 -1.61
N GLY A 101 -7.94 10.17 -0.71
CA GLY A 101 -8.27 10.57 0.67
C GLY A 101 -8.75 9.42 1.56
N HIS A 102 -8.75 8.18 1.09
CA HIS A 102 -9.15 7.00 1.84
C HIS A 102 -7.97 6.36 2.58
N ALA A 103 -8.27 5.66 3.67
CA ALA A 103 -7.26 5.31 4.66
C ALA A 103 -6.47 4.02 4.38
N VAL A 104 -6.96 3.17 3.48
CA VAL A 104 -6.41 1.83 3.25
C VAL A 104 -6.06 1.68 1.77
N ASP A 105 -4.78 1.43 1.47
CA ASP A 105 -4.36 1.22 0.08
C ASP A 105 -4.88 -0.10 -0.48
N ARG A 106 -4.86 -0.20 -1.81
CA ARG A 106 -5.41 -1.33 -2.57
C ARG A 106 -4.84 -2.70 -2.20
N TYR A 107 -3.60 -2.76 -1.68
CA TYR A 107 -2.89 -4.00 -1.33
C TYR A 107 -2.90 -4.29 0.17
N LEU A 108 -3.16 -3.29 1.00
CA LEU A 108 -3.46 -3.51 2.41
C LEU A 108 -4.92 -3.97 2.59
N THR A 109 -5.81 -3.58 1.67
CA THR A 109 -7.24 -3.93 1.72
C THR A 109 -7.45 -5.44 1.77
N ASP A 110 -6.82 -6.21 0.87
CA ASP A 110 -6.93 -7.67 0.89
C ASP A 110 -6.33 -8.29 2.16
N GLN A 111 -5.22 -7.74 2.64
CA GLN A 111 -4.55 -8.24 3.85
C GLN A 111 -5.35 -8.02 5.13
N LEU A 112 -6.17 -6.95 5.20
CA LEU A 112 -6.95 -6.64 6.40
C LEU A 112 -8.19 -7.52 6.55
N ILE A 113 -8.77 -8.05 5.47
CA ILE A 113 -10.06 -8.76 5.48
C ILE A 113 -10.15 -9.84 6.57
N PRO A 114 -9.17 -10.78 6.71
CA PRO A 114 -9.23 -11.79 7.76
C PRO A 114 -9.24 -11.19 9.18
N TYR A 115 -8.51 -10.09 9.40
CA TYR A 115 -8.47 -9.42 10.69
C TYR A 115 -9.78 -8.68 11.00
N LEU A 116 -10.41 -8.07 9.98
CA LEU A 116 -11.72 -7.43 10.16
C LEU A 116 -12.78 -8.45 10.55
N ALA A 117 -12.75 -9.64 9.92
CA ALA A 117 -13.65 -10.74 10.21
C ALA A 117 -13.46 -11.34 11.61
N LEU A 118 -12.23 -11.36 12.13
CA LEU A 118 -11.93 -11.90 13.47
C LEU A 118 -12.01 -10.87 14.60
N ALA A 119 -12.02 -9.58 14.27
CA ALA A 119 -12.14 -8.51 15.25
C ALA A 119 -13.51 -8.57 15.96
N ARG A 120 -13.55 -8.20 17.23
CA ARG A 120 -14.82 -8.17 17.96
C ARG A 120 -15.65 -6.97 17.52
N GLY A 121 -16.91 -7.22 17.18
CA GLY A 121 -17.89 -6.18 16.85
C GLY A 121 -17.73 -5.65 15.43
N ARG A 122 -18.23 -4.43 15.19
CA ARG A 122 -18.23 -3.83 13.87
C ARG A 122 -16.86 -3.29 13.46
N SER A 123 -16.37 -3.79 12.33
CA SER A 123 -15.21 -3.28 11.62
C SER A 123 -15.63 -2.57 10.34
N GLU A 124 -14.90 -1.51 9.98
CA GLU A 124 -15.18 -0.72 8.78
C GLU A 124 -13.89 -0.10 8.25
N ILE A 125 -13.61 -0.30 6.97
CA ILE A 125 -12.49 0.30 6.26
C ILE A 125 -12.94 0.97 4.96
N TRP A 126 -12.18 1.94 4.48
CA TRP A 126 -12.36 2.51 3.15
C TRP A 126 -11.07 2.33 2.35
N SER A 127 -11.19 1.53 1.29
CA SER A 127 -10.13 1.23 0.34
C SER A 127 -10.03 2.33 -0.71
N THR A 128 -8.80 2.69 -1.07
CA THR A 128 -8.49 3.55 -2.21
C THR A 128 -8.89 2.91 -3.55
N ARG A 129 -8.85 1.58 -3.65
CA ARG A 129 -9.22 0.82 -4.85
C ARG A 129 -9.52 -0.65 -4.50
N LEU A 130 -10.74 -1.07 -4.81
CA LEU A 130 -11.16 -2.45 -4.73
C LEU A 130 -10.47 -3.29 -5.81
N THR A 131 -9.82 -4.37 -5.38
CA THR A 131 -9.14 -5.30 -6.29
C THR A 131 -9.89 -6.62 -6.35
N LEU A 132 -9.67 -7.39 -7.43
CA LEU A 132 -10.21 -8.74 -7.53
C LEU A 132 -9.70 -9.65 -6.40
N HIS A 133 -8.43 -9.47 -5.98
CA HIS A 133 -7.86 -10.22 -4.86
C HIS A 133 -8.58 -9.91 -3.54
N ALA A 134 -8.93 -8.65 -3.28
CA ALA A 134 -9.72 -8.28 -2.12
C ALA A 134 -11.11 -8.93 -2.15
N LEU A 135 -11.79 -8.93 -3.30
CA LEU A 135 -13.09 -9.59 -3.46
C LEU A 135 -13.01 -11.10 -3.23
N THR A 136 -12.04 -11.80 -3.84
CA THR A 136 -11.84 -13.22 -3.61
C THR A 136 -11.53 -13.53 -2.14
N ASN A 137 -10.80 -12.65 -1.46
CA ASN A 137 -10.51 -12.84 -0.03
C ASN A 137 -11.74 -12.57 0.85
N VAL A 138 -12.64 -11.65 0.46
CA VAL A 138 -13.96 -11.51 1.10
C VAL A 138 -14.70 -12.84 1.01
N GLU A 139 -14.93 -13.36 -0.19
CA GLU A 139 -15.68 -14.61 -0.41
C GLU A 139 -15.10 -15.78 0.40
N LEU A 140 -13.77 -15.95 0.36
CA LEU A 140 -13.09 -17.01 1.10
C LEU A 140 -13.27 -16.87 2.63
N VAL A 141 -13.12 -15.65 3.15
CA VAL A 141 -13.23 -15.40 4.60
C VAL A 141 -14.67 -15.55 5.09
N GLU A 142 -15.66 -15.13 4.31
CA GLU A 142 -17.07 -15.37 4.60
C GLU A 142 -17.36 -16.88 4.72
N GLU A 143 -16.89 -17.69 3.76
CA GLU A 143 -17.07 -19.15 3.77
C GLU A 143 -16.35 -19.82 4.96
N MET A 144 -15.12 -19.42 5.25
CA MET A 144 -14.30 -20.05 6.28
C MET A 144 -14.69 -19.64 7.71
N VAL A 145 -15.07 -18.38 7.92
CA VAL A 145 -15.31 -17.80 9.25
C VAL A 145 -16.80 -17.71 9.59
N GLY A 146 -17.69 -17.64 8.58
CA GLY A 146 -19.12 -17.49 8.79
C GLY A 146 -19.51 -16.06 9.19
N VAL A 147 -18.96 -15.06 8.51
CA VAL A 147 -19.33 -13.64 8.61
C VAL A 147 -19.83 -13.14 7.26
N ASP A 148 -20.52 -12.00 7.24
CA ASP A 148 -20.95 -11.34 6.00
C ASP A 148 -20.32 -9.94 5.90
N PHE A 149 -19.61 -9.69 4.81
CA PHE A 149 -19.09 -8.39 4.44
C PHE A 149 -20.10 -7.60 3.60
N LEU A 150 -20.36 -6.36 4.01
CA LEU A 150 -20.98 -5.36 3.14
C LEU A 150 -19.89 -4.61 2.38
N VAL A 151 -19.83 -4.82 1.07
CA VAL A 151 -18.91 -4.14 0.15
C VAL A 151 -19.67 -3.10 -0.68
N GLU A 152 -19.37 -1.83 -0.46
CA GLU A 152 -19.97 -0.69 -1.19
C GLU A 152 -18.92 -0.08 -2.13
N GLY A 153 -18.98 -0.42 -3.42
CA GLY A 153 -18.08 0.11 -4.44
C GLY A 153 -18.01 -0.76 -5.68
N GLU A 154 -17.23 -0.34 -6.67
CA GLU A 154 -17.01 -1.09 -7.92
C GLU A 154 -15.56 -1.55 -8.02
N LEU A 155 -15.32 -2.62 -8.78
CA LEU A 155 -13.96 -3.08 -9.09
C LEU A 155 -13.15 -1.94 -9.70
N ASP A 156 -11.89 -1.81 -9.28
CA ASP A 156 -10.97 -0.76 -9.69
C ASP A 156 -11.37 0.67 -9.30
N ARG A 157 -12.37 0.82 -8.42
CA ARG A 157 -12.77 2.09 -7.80
C ARG A 157 -12.58 2.03 -6.28
N PRO A 158 -12.54 3.19 -5.58
CA PRO A 158 -12.63 3.19 -4.13
C PRO A 158 -13.86 2.43 -3.64
N ALA A 159 -13.70 1.70 -2.54
CA ALA A 159 -14.80 0.91 -1.97
C ALA A 159 -14.73 0.90 -0.44
N LYS A 160 -15.90 0.81 0.17
CA LYS A 160 -16.04 0.69 1.61
C LYS A 160 -16.38 -0.75 1.97
N LEU A 161 -15.65 -1.33 2.91
CA LEU A 161 -15.89 -2.68 3.41
C LEU A 161 -16.30 -2.60 4.88
N ARG A 162 -17.36 -3.31 5.25
CA ARG A 162 -17.87 -3.39 6.62
C ARG A 162 -18.18 -4.84 6.96
N VAL A 163 -17.94 -5.24 8.20
CA VAL A 163 -18.25 -6.58 8.69
C VAL A 163 -18.53 -6.52 10.19
N GLU A 164 -19.48 -7.32 10.65
CA GLU A 164 -19.60 -7.64 12.08
C GLU A 164 -18.74 -8.88 12.32
N GLY A 165 -17.63 -8.72 13.04
CA GLY A 165 -16.69 -9.82 13.17
C GLY A 165 -17.22 -10.96 14.04
N PHE A 166 -16.62 -12.13 13.80
CA PHE A 166 -17.04 -13.41 14.33
C PHE A 166 -17.23 -13.39 15.84
N ARG A 167 -18.40 -13.86 16.28
CA ARG A 167 -18.69 -14.13 17.68
C ARG A 167 -18.68 -15.63 17.90
N LYS A 168 -17.72 -16.11 18.68
CA LYS A 168 -17.76 -17.48 19.18
C LYS A 168 -18.98 -17.61 20.08
N VAL A 169 -19.98 -18.38 19.64
CA VAL A 169 -21.06 -18.82 20.50
C VAL A 169 -20.42 -19.78 21.50
N ASN A 170 -20.39 -19.38 22.78
CA ASN A 170 -20.01 -20.26 23.88
C ASN A 170 -21.17 -21.17 24.23
#